data_AF-A0A430KZ06-F1
#
_entry.id   AF-A0A430KZ06-F1
#
_cell.length_a   1.000
_cell.length_b   1.000
_cell.length_c   1.000
_cell.angle_alpha   90.00
_cell.angle_beta   90.00
_cell.angle_gamma   90.00
#
_symmetry.space_group_name_H-M   'P 1'
#
loop_
_entity.id
_entity.type
_entity.pdbx_description
1 polymer ?
#
loop_
_entity_poly.entity_id
_entity_poly.type
_entity_poly.pdbx_seq_one_letter_code
_entity_poly.pdbx_strand_id
1 'polypeptide(L)'
;DARKYHPLSLYNLDATLHSPLRLAARRGRGNVISFLLHHGLPPDGPGIPDTSKKTPLMEAIVSHQESTAILLIQRGASIGIRPPNLEAFKAAIRGDLVYLARVIIDQEGLDINADIGYGCTPLVLSVCYRRERMIRALLGMGAQAMPAMRQLCRNHAFVSILWMLDSSSMLVSEILSINDIIELATLITTQRASPVHKNQQALTLEKLLELVDKPGPWNRSSSVHFARERACFLDAPLQMVLSIDHTNKCLAALLLRKG
;
A
#
# COMPACT_ATOMS: atom_id res chain seq x y z
N ASP A 1 9.43 -28.76 36.73
CA ASP A 1 9.27 -27.41 36.11
C ASP A 1 9.12 -26.25 37.10
N ALA A 2 10.02 -26.11 38.09
CA ALA A 2 9.98 -24.98 39.03
C ALA A 2 10.27 -23.61 38.38
N ARG A 3 10.83 -23.59 37.16
CA ARG A 3 11.13 -22.36 36.39
C ARG A 3 9.88 -21.68 35.82
N LYS A 4 8.79 -22.42 35.56
CA LYS A 4 7.56 -21.85 34.98
C LYS A 4 6.73 -21.09 36.03
N TYR A 5 6.73 -21.55 37.27
CA TYR A 5 5.86 -21.06 38.35
C TYR A 5 6.55 -20.21 39.41
N HIS A 6 7.84 -19.87 39.22
CA HIS A 6 8.54 -18.96 40.12
C HIS A 6 7.93 -17.54 40.01
N PRO A 7 7.73 -16.77 41.09
CA PRO A 7 7.14 -15.42 41.01
C PRO A 7 7.94 -14.45 40.11
N LEU A 8 9.26 -14.67 39.98
CA LEU A 8 10.16 -13.98 39.04
C LEU A 8 10.34 -14.71 37.68
N SER A 9 9.47 -15.69 37.38
CA SER A 9 9.50 -16.41 36.10
C SER A 9 9.29 -15.40 34.98
N LEU A 10 10.20 -15.39 34.00
CA LEU A 10 10.05 -14.59 32.77
C LEU A 10 8.83 -15.03 31.95
N TYR A 11 8.19 -16.15 32.33
CA TYR A 11 6.95 -16.67 31.77
C TYR A 11 5.70 -16.27 32.57
N ASN A 12 5.84 -15.67 33.76
CA ASN A 12 4.69 -15.17 34.51
C ASN A 12 4.11 -13.93 33.82
N LEU A 13 2.79 -13.95 33.69
CA LEU A 13 2.01 -12.88 33.10
C LEU A 13 1.54 -11.98 34.23
N ASP A 14 1.79 -10.67 34.11
CA ASP A 14 1.14 -9.72 35.00
C ASP A 14 -0.38 -9.82 34.84
N ALA A 15 -1.15 -9.32 35.81
CA ALA A 15 -2.61 -9.24 35.77
C ALA A 15 -3.19 -8.52 34.52
N THR A 16 -2.33 -7.87 33.73
CA THR A 16 -2.62 -7.23 32.43
C THR A 16 -2.31 -8.12 31.20
N LEU A 17 -2.02 -9.41 31.40
CA LEU A 17 -1.63 -10.40 30.39
C LEU A 17 -0.31 -10.10 29.65
N HIS A 18 0.38 -8.97 29.87
CA HIS A 18 1.59 -8.64 29.12
C HIS A 18 2.79 -9.51 29.52
N SER A 19 3.38 -10.22 28.55
CA SER A 19 4.69 -10.86 28.73
C SER A 19 5.77 -9.76 28.79
N PRO A 20 6.83 -9.91 29.60
CA PRO A 20 7.93 -8.94 29.68
C PRO A 20 8.56 -8.64 28.31
N LEU A 21 8.56 -9.63 27.41
CA LEU A 21 9.00 -9.47 26.02
C LEU A 21 8.09 -8.53 25.22
N ARG A 22 6.75 -8.61 25.40
CA ARG A 22 5.79 -7.70 24.76
C ARG A 22 5.94 -6.26 25.27
N LEU A 23 6.14 -6.07 26.56
CA LEU A 23 6.36 -4.74 27.13
C LEU A 23 7.66 -4.11 26.64
N ALA A 24 8.73 -4.90 26.56
CA ALA A 24 10.00 -4.46 26.01
C ALA A 24 9.87 -4.09 24.51
N ALA A 25 9.09 -4.87 23.74
CA ALA A 25 8.78 -4.59 22.34
C ALA A 25 8.00 -3.29 22.16
N ARG A 26 6.94 -3.09 22.95
CA ARG A 26 6.14 -1.86 23.00
C ARG A 26 6.99 -0.61 23.26
N ARG A 27 7.96 -0.74 24.17
CA ARG A 27 8.84 0.36 24.61
C ARG A 27 10.09 0.53 23.74
N GLY A 28 10.29 -0.29 22.72
CA GLY A 28 11.46 -0.22 21.85
C GLY A 28 12.78 -0.60 22.53
N ARG A 29 12.74 -1.41 23.59
CA ARG A 29 13.92 -1.75 24.41
C ARG A 29 14.65 -2.96 23.82
N GLY A 30 15.33 -2.77 22.68
CA GLY A 30 16.07 -3.83 21.98
C GLY A 30 17.12 -4.56 22.84
N ASN A 31 17.76 -3.88 23.78
CA ASN A 31 18.73 -4.48 24.70
C ASN A 31 18.06 -5.49 25.65
N VAL A 32 16.89 -5.12 26.19
CA VAL A 32 16.10 -5.99 27.07
C VAL A 32 15.58 -7.19 26.29
N ILE A 33 15.11 -6.99 25.06
CA ILE A 33 14.70 -8.09 24.19
C ILE A 33 15.86 -9.03 23.91
N SER A 34 17.03 -8.51 23.56
CA SER A 34 18.21 -9.32 23.30
C SER A 34 18.58 -10.19 24.49
N PHE A 35 18.53 -9.61 25.70
CA PHE A 35 18.76 -10.32 26.96
C PHE A 35 17.70 -11.40 27.21
N LEU A 36 16.41 -11.07 27.09
CA LEU A 36 15.31 -12.01 27.29
C LEU A 36 15.37 -13.19 26.33
N LEU A 37 15.65 -12.94 25.05
CA LEU A 37 15.79 -14.00 24.04
C LEU A 37 17.04 -14.86 24.29
N HIS A 38 18.15 -14.27 24.76
CA HIS A 38 19.35 -15.02 25.16
C HIS A 38 19.07 -15.99 26.31
N HIS A 39 18.16 -15.63 27.22
CA HIS A 39 17.75 -16.47 28.35
C HIS A 39 16.71 -17.54 27.98
N GLY A 40 16.48 -17.80 26.69
CA GLY A 40 15.63 -18.90 26.21
C GLY A 40 14.15 -18.58 26.16
N LEU A 41 13.75 -17.31 26.19
CA LEU A 41 12.38 -16.94 25.83
C LEU A 41 12.17 -17.13 24.32
N PRO A 42 11.07 -17.76 23.91
CA PRO A 42 10.70 -17.81 22.50
C PRO A 42 10.40 -16.39 21.97
N PRO A 43 10.75 -16.09 20.71
CA PRO A 43 10.59 -14.76 20.11
C PRO A 43 9.13 -14.33 19.98
N ASP A 44 8.20 -15.29 19.89
CA ASP A 44 6.76 -15.04 19.85
C ASP A 44 6.11 -14.93 21.24
N GLY A 45 6.91 -15.06 22.29
CA GLY A 45 6.44 -15.13 23.67
C GLY A 45 5.80 -16.49 24.01
N PRO A 46 5.37 -16.68 25.26
CA PRO A 46 4.62 -17.88 25.63
C PRO A 46 3.32 -17.90 24.82
N GLY A 47 2.96 -19.05 24.23
CA GLY A 47 1.75 -19.23 23.42
C GLY A 47 0.48 -19.09 24.26
N ILE A 48 0.13 -17.85 24.61
CA ILE A 48 -0.98 -17.54 25.49
C ILE A 48 -2.24 -17.39 24.65
N PRO A 49 -3.37 -17.97 25.06
CA PRO A 49 -4.67 -17.74 24.45
C PRO A 49 -5.19 -16.35 24.88
N ASP A 50 -4.46 -15.29 24.58
CA ASP A 50 -4.99 -13.94 24.62
C ASP A 50 -5.94 -13.82 23.43
N THR A 51 -7.17 -13.36 23.66
CA THR A 51 -8.22 -13.17 22.64
C THR A 51 -7.75 -12.28 21.48
N SER A 52 -6.65 -11.54 21.70
CA SER A 52 -6.02 -10.65 20.71
C SER A 52 -4.87 -11.26 19.90
N LYS A 53 -4.36 -12.48 20.20
CA LYS A 53 -3.20 -13.12 19.50
C LYS A 53 -2.03 -12.15 19.19
N LYS A 54 -1.82 -11.11 20.00
CA LYS A 54 -0.81 -10.07 19.72
C LYS A 54 0.59 -10.56 20.07
N THR A 55 1.38 -10.91 19.05
CA THR A 55 2.79 -11.28 19.18
C THR A 55 3.65 -10.07 19.59
N PRO A 56 4.82 -10.27 20.23
CA PRO A 56 5.77 -9.20 20.52
C PRO A 56 6.13 -8.37 19.27
N LEU A 57 6.22 -9.02 18.11
CA LEU A 57 6.45 -8.36 16.82
C LEU A 57 5.33 -7.37 16.49
N MET A 58 4.06 -7.79 16.60
CA MET A 58 2.92 -6.92 16.34
C MET A 58 2.86 -5.72 17.29
N GLU A 59 3.24 -5.91 18.56
CA GLU A 59 3.29 -4.82 19.54
C GLU A 59 4.37 -3.78 19.18
N ALA A 60 5.54 -4.24 18.71
CA ALA A 60 6.59 -3.35 18.22
C ALA A 60 6.11 -2.56 16.99
N ILE A 61 5.42 -3.20 16.05
CA ILE A 61 4.89 -2.56 14.83
C ILE A 61 3.84 -1.50 15.17
N VAL A 62 2.85 -1.85 15.99
CA VAL A 62 1.78 -0.92 16.42
C VAL A 62 2.35 0.25 17.21
N SER A 63 3.44 0.03 17.95
CA SER A 63 4.12 1.08 18.71
C SER A 63 5.15 1.86 17.89
N HIS A 64 5.23 1.63 16.57
CA HIS A 64 6.19 2.25 15.65
C HIS A 64 7.67 2.03 16.06
N GLN A 65 7.97 0.92 16.72
CA GLN A 65 9.32 0.55 17.15
C GLN A 65 10.04 -0.27 16.08
N GLU A 66 10.37 0.38 14.97
CA GLU A 66 10.88 -0.25 13.76
C GLU A 66 12.16 -1.08 13.99
N SER A 67 13.18 -0.52 14.65
CA SER A 67 14.43 -1.22 14.97
C SER A 67 14.20 -2.45 15.85
N THR A 68 13.19 -2.39 16.71
CA THR A 68 12.84 -3.49 17.61
C THR A 68 12.09 -4.59 16.88
N ALA A 69 11.19 -4.23 15.97
CA ALA A 69 10.51 -5.19 15.09
C ALA A 69 11.51 -5.95 14.22
N ILE A 70 12.51 -5.25 13.66
CA ILE A 70 13.58 -5.87 12.86
C ILE A 70 14.43 -6.82 13.70
N LEU A 71 14.77 -6.43 14.93
CA LEU A 71 15.49 -7.31 15.84
C LEU A 71 14.70 -8.58 16.16
N LEU A 72 13.39 -8.47 16.36
CA LEU A 72 12.52 -9.64 16.59
C LEU A 72 12.46 -10.56 15.37
N ILE A 73 12.38 -10.00 14.16
CA ILE A 73 12.44 -10.73 12.89
C ILE A 73 13.76 -11.50 12.76
N GLN A 74 14.90 -10.83 12.98
CA GLN A 74 16.22 -11.46 12.93
C GLN A 74 16.40 -12.58 13.96
N ARG A 75 15.59 -12.58 15.03
CA ARG A 75 15.58 -13.60 16.07
C ARG A 75 14.52 -14.68 15.85
N GLY A 76 13.91 -14.74 14.67
CA GLY A 76 12.98 -15.79 14.27
C GLY A 76 11.56 -15.62 14.80
N ALA A 77 11.13 -14.40 15.13
CA ALA A 77 9.71 -14.14 15.42
C ALA A 77 8.83 -14.52 14.22
N SER A 78 7.64 -15.07 14.46
CA SER A 78 6.71 -15.39 13.38
C SER A 78 6.10 -14.12 12.79
N ILE A 79 6.28 -13.96 11.48
CA ILE A 79 5.87 -12.77 10.72
C ILE A 79 4.54 -13.03 9.99
N GLY A 80 4.15 -14.31 9.86
CA GLY A 80 2.91 -14.70 9.18
C GLY A 80 2.96 -14.57 7.66
N ILE A 81 4.11 -14.72 7.02
CA ILE A 81 4.31 -14.27 5.62
C ILE A 81 3.48 -14.99 4.54
N ARG A 82 2.78 -16.09 4.84
CA ARG A 82 1.93 -16.77 3.84
C ARG A 82 0.50 -16.25 3.90
N PRO A 83 -0.12 -15.86 2.77
CA PRO A 83 -1.53 -15.46 2.76
C PRO A 83 -2.43 -16.59 3.32
N PRO A 84 -3.44 -16.26 4.14
CA PRO A 84 -3.95 -14.92 4.50
C PRO A 84 -3.18 -14.22 5.66
N ASN A 85 -2.17 -14.88 6.23
CA ASN A 85 -1.57 -14.57 7.53
C ASN A 85 -0.55 -13.42 7.52
N LEU A 86 -0.41 -12.64 6.43
CA LEU A 86 0.57 -11.55 6.21
C LEU A 86 0.41 -10.33 7.14
N GLU A 87 0.04 -10.56 8.40
CA GLU A 87 -0.44 -9.55 9.33
C GLU A 87 0.64 -8.55 9.71
N ALA A 88 1.87 -9.01 9.99
CA ALA A 88 2.99 -8.13 10.30
C ALA A 88 3.38 -7.25 9.10
N PHE A 89 3.43 -7.81 7.90
CA PHE A 89 3.71 -7.05 6.68
C PHE A 89 2.63 -6.01 6.38
N LYS A 90 1.35 -6.41 6.44
CA LYS A 90 0.21 -5.50 6.29
C LYS A 90 0.20 -4.39 7.35
N ALA A 91 0.56 -4.71 8.60
CA ALA A 91 0.66 -3.74 9.68
C ALA A 91 1.83 -2.76 9.48
N ALA A 92 2.98 -3.24 8.98
CA ALA A 92 4.11 -2.37 8.61
C ALA A 92 3.71 -1.37 7.52
N ILE A 93 2.99 -1.82 6.49
CA ILE A 93 2.44 -0.96 5.43
C ILE A 93 1.50 0.09 6.03
N ARG A 94 0.53 -0.34 6.87
CA ARG A 94 -0.40 0.57 7.54
C ARG A 94 0.30 1.55 8.47
N GLY A 95 1.42 1.19 9.05
CA GLY A 95 2.21 2.02 9.96
C GLY A 95 3.20 2.96 9.26
N ASP A 96 3.30 2.93 7.92
CA ASP A 96 4.32 3.64 7.13
C ASP A 96 5.77 3.27 7.54
N LEU A 97 5.97 2.05 8.03
CA LEU A 97 7.28 1.53 8.47
C LEU A 97 8.06 1.00 7.27
N VAL A 98 8.60 1.92 6.47
CA VAL A 98 9.25 1.63 5.17
C VAL A 98 10.44 0.69 5.31
N TYR A 99 11.28 0.88 6.32
CA TYR A 99 12.49 0.09 6.47
C TYR A 99 12.16 -1.33 6.94
N LEU A 100 11.19 -1.48 7.85
CA LEU A 100 10.66 -2.79 8.22
C LEU A 100 10.02 -3.52 7.03
N ALA A 101 9.21 -2.83 6.22
CA ALA A 101 8.60 -3.43 5.05
C ALA A 101 9.66 -3.92 4.04
N ARG A 102 10.72 -3.14 3.83
CA ARG A 102 11.88 -3.54 3.00
C ARG A 102 12.56 -4.79 3.55
N VAL A 103 12.89 -4.80 4.84
CA VAL A 103 13.51 -5.97 5.49
C VAL A 103 12.64 -7.22 5.34
N ILE A 104 11.32 -7.11 5.51
CA ILE A 104 10.41 -8.24 5.34
C ILE A 104 10.42 -8.74 3.88
N ILE A 105 10.40 -7.83 2.90
CA ILE A 105 10.46 -8.21 1.47
C ILE A 105 11.78 -8.92 1.15
N ASP A 106 12.91 -8.35 1.59
CA ASP A 106 14.25 -8.83 1.25
C ASP A 106 14.58 -10.16 1.92
N GLN A 107 14.25 -10.34 3.21
CA GLN A 107 14.60 -11.56 3.95
C GLN A 107 13.80 -12.78 3.51
N GLU A 108 12.55 -12.57 3.12
CA GLU A 108 11.60 -13.66 2.86
C GLU A 108 11.32 -13.83 1.37
N GLY A 109 11.91 -12.98 0.52
CA GLY A 109 11.79 -13.03 -0.93
C GLY A 109 10.36 -12.80 -1.41
N LEU A 110 9.60 -11.90 -0.77
CA LEU A 110 8.23 -11.60 -1.20
C LEU A 110 8.27 -10.93 -2.57
N ASP A 111 7.42 -11.40 -3.47
CA ASP A 111 7.10 -10.64 -4.67
C ASP A 111 6.30 -9.39 -4.28
N ILE A 112 6.86 -8.21 -4.60
CA ILE A 112 6.27 -6.90 -4.31
C ILE A 112 4.91 -6.69 -4.99
N ASN A 113 4.62 -7.44 -6.06
CA ASN A 113 3.37 -7.37 -6.81
C ASN A 113 2.38 -8.48 -6.45
N ALA A 114 2.75 -9.39 -5.55
CA ALA A 114 1.87 -10.48 -5.14
C ALA A 114 0.65 -9.99 -4.35
N ASP A 115 -0.42 -10.77 -4.41
CA ASP A 115 -1.61 -10.56 -3.59
C ASP A 115 -1.30 -10.89 -2.11
N ILE A 116 -1.41 -9.86 -1.26
CA ILE A 116 -1.20 -9.98 0.19
C ILE A 116 -2.50 -10.31 0.96
N GLY A 117 -3.56 -10.63 0.22
CA GLY A 117 -4.86 -11.12 0.69
C GLY A 117 -6.02 -10.28 0.17
N TYR A 118 -7.10 -10.96 -0.23
CA TYR A 118 -8.33 -10.36 -0.76
C TYR A 118 -8.15 -9.59 -2.07
N GLY A 119 -7.24 -10.03 -2.96
CA GLY A 119 -6.99 -9.35 -4.24
C GLY A 119 -6.31 -8.00 -4.07
N CYS A 120 -5.54 -7.81 -3.00
CA CYS A 120 -4.91 -6.54 -2.64
C CYS A 120 -3.41 -6.68 -2.75
N THR A 121 -2.76 -5.77 -3.47
CA THR A 121 -1.28 -5.71 -3.53
C THR A 121 -0.74 -4.77 -2.44
N PRO A 122 0.56 -4.85 -2.08
CA PRO A 122 1.19 -3.94 -1.13
C PRO A 122 1.00 -2.47 -1.52
N LEU A 123 1.10 -2.17 -2.82
CA LEU A 123 0.90 -0.84 -3.36
C LEU A 123 -0.55 -0.37 -3.14
N VAL A 124 -1.56 -1.18 -3.51
CA VAL A 124 -2.98 -0.84 -3.27
C VAL A 124 -3.25 -0.55 -1.80
N LEU A 125 -2.71 -1.38 -0.89
CA LEU A 125 -2.88 -1.19 0.54
C LEU A 125 -2.26 0.15 1.00
N SER A 126 -1.04 0.46 0.58
CA SER A 126 -0.35 1.71 0.94
C SER A 126 -1.12 2.96 0.48
N VAL A 127 -1.74 2.91 -0.70
CA VAL A 127 -2.56 4.00 -1.25
C VAL A 127 -3.86 4.16 -0.46
N CYS A 128 -4.56 3.08 -0.14
CA CYS A 128 -5.79 3.13 0.66
C CYS A 128 -5.56 3.74 2.06
N TYR A 129 -4.39 3.51 2.66
CA TYR A 129 -4.00 4.10 3.95
C TYR A 129 -3.25 5.44 3.81
N ARG A 130 -3.09 5.97 2.60
CA ARG A 130 -2.42 7.25 2.28
C ARG A 130 -1.01 7.34 2.85
N ARG A 131 -0.24 6.26 2.70
CA ARG A 131 1.12 6.14 3.20
C ARG A 131 2.13 6.55 2.13
N GLU A 132 2.32 7.86 1.98
CA GLU A 132 3.14 8.43 0.90
C GLU A 132 4.57 7.88 0.87
N ARG A 133 5.24 7.77 2.03
CA ARG A 133 6.62 7.25 2.09
C ARG A 133 6.66 5.80 1.63
N MET A 134 5.71 4.99 2.08
CA MET A 134 5.53 3.61 1.62
C MET A 134 5.24 3.51 0.12
N ILE A 135 4.33 4.33 -0.43
CA ILE A 135 4.01 4.35 -1.86
C ILE A 135 5.26 4.61 -2.69
N ARG A 136 6.01 5.68 -2.35
CA ARG A 136 7.26 6.03 -3.04
C ARG A 136 8.31 4.92 -2.91
N ALA A 137 8.42 4.32 -1.74
CA ALA A 137 9.36 3.24 -1.51
C ALA A 137 9.03 1.99 -2.34
N LEU A 138 7.76 1.57 -2.37
CA LEU A 138 7.30 0.42 -3.14
C LEU A 138 7.47 0.66 -4.65
N LEU A 139 7.11 1.84 -5.15
CA LEU A 139 7.34 2.21 -6.56
C LEU A 139 8.84 2.17 -6.91
N GLY A 140 9.70 2.72 -6.03
CA GLY A 140 11.16 2.66 -6.21
C GLY A 140 11.75 1.25 -6.10
N MET A 141 11.02 0.28 -5.56
CA MET A 141 11.40 -1.14 -5.52
C MET A 141 10.84 -1.94 -6.70
N GLY A 142 10.15 -1.29 -7.66
CA GLY A 142 9.59 -1.96 -8.84
C GLY A 142 8.14 -2.43 -8.68
N ALA A 143 7.38 -1.88 -7.73
CA ALA A 143 5.94 -2.13 -7.66
C ALA A 143 5.23 -1.56 -8.90
N GLN A 144 4.34 -2.35 -9.50
CA GLN A 144 3.63 -1.99 -10.72
C GLN A 144 2.43 -1.08 -10.40
N ALA A 145 2.49 0.17 -10.89
CA ALA A 145 1.41 1.14 -10.68
C ALA A 145 0.12 0.76 -11.42
N MET A 146 0.21 0.31 -12.67
CA MET A 146 -0.97 0.07 -13.51
C MET A 146 -1.91 -1.02 -12.96
N PRO A 147 -1.45 -2.24 -12.63
CA PRO A 147 -2.34 -3.26 -12.05
C PRO A 147 -2.99 -2.81 -10.74
N ALA A 148 -2.26 -2.04 -9.92
CA ALA A 148 -2.82 -1.46 -8.70
C ALA A 148 -3.94 -0.45 -9.01
N MET A 149 -3.74 0.43 -9.99
CA MET A 149 -4.76 1.39 -10.44
C MET A 149 -5.99 0.69 -11.01
N ARG A 150 -5.81 -0.35 -11.85
CA ARG A 150 -6.94 -1.17 -12.37
C ARG A 150 -7.77 -1.75 -11.24
N GLN A 151 -7.12 -2.25 -10.19
CA GLN A 151 -7.80 -2.82 -9.03
C GLN A 151 -8.56 -1.75 -8.23
N LEU A 152 -7.98 -0.55 -8.07
CA LEU A 152 -8.67 0.58 -7.45
C LEU A 152 -9.90 1.02 -8.25
N CYS A 153 -9.82 1.04 -9.58
CA CYS A 153 -10.96 1.32 -10.47
C CYS A 153 -12.11 0.31 -10.23
N ARG A 154 -11.79 -1.00 -10.22
CA ARG A 154 -12.77 -2.08 -9.94
C ARG A 154 -13.49 -1.92 -8.60
N ASN A 155 -12.80 -1.38 -7.60
CA ASN A 155 -13.37 -1.15 -6.27
C ASN A 155 -14.01 0.25 -6.10
N HIS A 156 -14.16 1.02 -7.20
CA HIS A 156 -14.63 2.41 -7.20
C HIS A 156 -13.83 3.35 -6.28
N ALA A 157 -12.56 3.02 -6.01
CA ALA A 157 -11.68 3.78 -5.13
C ALA A 157 -10.97 4.92 -5.89
N PHE A 158 -11.72 5.77 -6.57
CA PHE A 158 -11.18 6.85 -7.41
C PHE A 158 -10.36 7.87 -6.62
N VAL A 159 -10.76 8.15 -5.36
CA VAL A 159 -9.98 9.02 -4.46
C VAL A 159 -8.58 8.45 -4.21
N SER A 160 -8.44 7.13 -4.07
CA SER A 160 -7.13 6.48 -3.91
C SER A 160 -6.26 6.68 -5.14
N ILE A 161 -6.84 6.59 -6.34
CA ILE A 161 -6.12 6.85 -7.60
C ILE A 161 -5.66 8.31 -7.65
N LEU A 162 -6.56 9.26 -7.37
CA LEU A 162 -6.24 10.68 -7.32
C LEU A 162 -5.07 10.96 -6.36
N TRP A 163 -5.11 10.38 -5.16
CA TRP A 163 -4.03 10.52 -4.17
C TRP A 163 -2.71 9.91 -4.65
N MET A 164 -2.74 8.79 -5.36
CA MET A 164 -1.53 8.21 -5.93
C MET A 164 -0.96 9.12 -7.01
N LEU A 165 -1.79 9.65 -7.90
CA LEU A 165 -1.39 10.63 -8.92
C LEU A 165 -0.77 11.90 -8.30
N ASP A 166 -1.31 12.38 -7.18
CA ASP A 166 -0.80 13.56 -6.46
C ASP A 166 0.51 13.27 -5.71
N SER A 167 0.52 12.25 -4.84
CA SER A 167 1.64 11.94 -3.93
C SER A 167 2.89 11.40 -4.64
N SER A 168 2.70 10.83 -5.82
CA SER A 168 3.77 10.22 -6.61
C SER A 168 3.87 10.77 -8.03
N SER A 169 3.38 11.99 -8.28
CA SER A 169 3.38 12.64 -9.61
C SER A 169 4.72 12.54 -10.34
N MET A 170 5.84 12.65 -9.64
CA MET A 170 7.18 12.49 -10.24
C MET A 170 7.45 11.04 -10.67
N LEU A 171 7.32 10.07 -9.76
CA LEU A 171 7.63 8.66 -10.03
C LEU A 171 6.60 7.99 -10.96
N VAL A 172 5.32 8.31 -10.81
CA VAL A 172 4.23 7.82 -11.66
C VAL A 172 4.42 8.32 -13.08
N SER A 173 4.93 9.54 -13.27
CA SER A 173 5.21 10.05 -14.62
C SER A 173 6.38 9.33 -15.31
N GLU A 174 7.34 8.81 -14.55
CA GLU A 174 8.44 8.02 -15.09
C GLU A 174 8.02 6.58 -15.41
N ILE A 175 7.05 6.05 -14.67
CA ILE A 175 6.65 4.63 -14.73
C ILE A 175 5.50 4.39 -15.72
N LEU A 176 4.52 5.30 -15.84
CA LEU A 176 3.38 5.08 -16.75
C LEU A 176 3.76 5.33 -18.21
N SER A 177 3.32 4.44 -19.10
CA SER A 177 3.31 4.68 -20.55
C SER A 177 2.13 5.57 -20.98
N ILE A 178 2.15 6.11 -22.19
CA ILE A 178 0.98 6.79 -22.76
C ILE A 178 -0.20 5.81 -22.93
N ASN A 179 0.09 4.55 -23.25
CA ASN A 179 -0.92 3.49 -23.38
C ASN A 179 -1.58 3.16 -22.04
N ASP A 180 -0.79 3.19 -20.97
CA ASP A 180 -1.25 3.01 -19.60
C ASP A 180 -2.22 4.14 -19.21
N ILE A 181 -1.89 5.39 -19.56
CA ILE A 181 -2.74 6.55 -19.32
C ILE A 181 -4.06 6.46 -20.11
N ILE A 182 -3.99 6.05 -21.39
CA ILE A 182 -5.17 5.78 -22.22
C ILE A 182 -6.06 4.73 -21.55
N GLU A 183 -5.47 3.61 -21.13
CA GLU A 183 -6.21 2.54 -20.48
C GLU A 183 -6.87 2.97 -19.17
N LEU A 184 -6.20 3.78 -18.35
CA LEU A 184 -6.82 4.31 -17.14
C LEU A 184 -7.95 5.27 -17.45
N ALA A 185 -7.78 6.15 -18.45
CA ALA A 185 -8.84 7.05 -18.87
C ALA A 185 -10.08 6.26 -19.35
N THR A 186 -9.88 5.18 -20.11
CA THR A 186 -11.00 4.31 -20.54
C THR A 186 -11.63 3.58 -19.36
N LEU A 187 -10.84 3.05 -18.42
CA LEU A 187 -11.38 2.38 -17.23
C LEU A 187 -12.17 3.34 -16.33
N ILE A 188 -11.67 4.56 -16.11
CA ILE A 188 -12.34 5.56 -15.28
C ILE A 188 -13.67 5.98 -15.92
N THR A 189 -13.71 6.14 -17.25
CA THR A 189 -14.90 6.62 -17.98
C THR A 189 -15.94 5.53 -18.26
N THR A 190 -15.54 4.26 -18.40
CA THR A 190 -16.46 3.14 -18.65
C THR A 190 -17.20 2.66 -17.42
N GLN A 191 -16.67 2.95 -16.23
CA GLN A 191 -17.21 2.39 -14.99
C GLN A 191 -18.52 3.10 -14.58
N ARG A 192 -19.63 2.36 -14.59
CA ARG A 192 -20.91 2.84 -14.07
C ARG A 192 -20.80 3.06 -12.57
N ALA A 193 -20.93 4.32 -12.13
CA ALA A 193 -20.74 4.69 -10.74
C ALA A 193 -21.90 5.56 -10.22
N SER A 194 -22.09 5.56 -8.90
CA SER A 194 -23.05 6.43 -8.20
C SER A 194 -22.69 7.91 -8.42
N PRO A 195 -23.61 8.87 -8.22
CA PRO A 195 -23.32 10.30 -8.43
C PRO A 195 -22.11 10.80 -7.63
N VAL A 196 -21.88 10.27 -6.42
CA VAL A 196 -20.70 10.59 -5.60
C VAL A 196 -19.40 10.15 -6.29
N HIS A 197 -19.40 8.95 -6.85
CA HIS A 197 -18.24 8.41 -7.58
C HIS A 197 -18.06 9.11 -8.94
N LYS A 198 -19.14 9.56 -9.60
CA LYS A 198 -19.08 10.34 -10.86
C LYS A 198 -18.26 11.63 -10.71
N ASN A 199 -18.42 12.35 -9.60
CA ASN A 199 -17.60 13.53 -9.30
C ASN A 199 -16.13 13.17 -9.07
N GLN A 200 -15.87 12.06 -8.36
CA GLN A 200 -14.50 11.59 -8.13
C GLN A 200 -13.84 11.10 -9.41
N GLN A 201 -14.58 10.46 -10.32
CA GLN A 201 -14.12 10.07 -11.65
C GLN A 201 -13.68 11.29 -12.46
N ALA A 202 -14.50 12.35 -12.47
CA ALA A 202 -14.18 13.58 -13.19
C ALA A 202 -12.90 14.24 -12.66
N LEU A 203 -12.74 14.36 -11.35
CA LEU A 203 -11.52 14.92 -10.73
C LEU A 203 -10.28 14.05 -11.02
N THR A 204 -10.44 12.73 -10.97
CA THR A 204 -9.32 11.80 -11.26
C THR A 204 -8.90 11.90 -12.72
N LEU A 205 -9.87 12.02 -13.64
CA LEU A 205 -9.63 12.21 -15.06
C LEU A 205 -8.97 13.57 -15.33
N GLU A 206 -9.47 14.65 -14.73
CA GLU A 206 -8.88 15.98 -14.83
C GLU A 206 -7.42 15.96 -14.40
N LYS A 207 -7.12 15.30 -13.28
CA LYS A 207 -5.75 15.20 -12.78
C LYS A 207 -4.85 14.38 -13.70
N LEU A 208 -5.38 13.30 -14.26
CA LEU A 208 -4.66 12.48 -15.24
C LEU A 208 -4.36 13.28 -16.52
N LEU A 209 -5.29 14.12 -16.96
CA LEU A 209 -5.06 15.05 -18.08
C LEU A 209 -4.00 16.11 -17.74
N GLU A 210 -4.04 16.70 -16.54
CA GLU A 210 -2.98 17.61 -16.07
C GLU A 210 -1.59 16.96 -16.06
N LEU A 211 -1.51 15.67 -15.75
CA LEU A 211 -0.24 14.94 -15.81
C LEU A 211 0.26 14.77 -17.25
N VAL A 212 -0.63 14.56 -18.21
CA VAL A 212 -0.29 14.52 -19.65
C VAL A 212 0.15 15.90 -20.16
N ASP A 213 -0.45 16.97 -19.64
CA ASP A 213 -0.08 18.35 -19.96
C ASP A 213 1.33 18.75 -19.47
N LYS A 214 1.85 18.10 -18.41
CA LYS A 214 3.20 18.37 -17.88
C LYS A 214 4.30 17.74 -18.74
N PRO A 215 5.50 18.36 -18.82
CA PRO A 215 6.63 17.79 -19.55
C PRO A 215 7.13 16.50 -18.87
N GLY A 216 6.63 15.36 -19.35
CA GLY A 216 7.03 14.01 -18.93
C GLY A 216 7.88 13.28 -19.99
N PRO A 217 8.29 12.02 -19.73
CA PRO A 217 9.09 11.22 -20.66
C PRO A 217 8.42 11.02 -22.04
N TRP A 218 7.09 11.03 -22.11
CA TRP A 218 6.31 10.97 -23.36
C TRP A 218 6.36 12.26 -24.20
N ASN A 219 6.76 13.40 -23.64
CA ASN A 219 6.93 14.67 -24.40
C ASN A 219 8.26 14.74 -25.17
N ARG A 220 9.16 13.76 -25.00
CA ARG A 220 10.47 13.75 -25.67
C ARG A 220 10.41 13.24 -27.11
N SER A 221 9.32 12.58 -27.50
CA SER A 221 9.16 11.93 -28.81
C SER A 221 8.28 12.77 -29.75
N SER A 222 8.86 13.81 -30.37
CA SER A 222 8.27 14.61 -31.48
C SER A 222 6.90 15.26 -31.25
N SER A 223 6.88 16.60 -31.24
CA SER A 223 5.70 17.45 -30.98
C SER A 223 4.48 17.20 -31.89
N VAL A 224 4.66 16.58 -33.05
CA VAL A 224 3.60 16.33 -34.04
C VAL A 224 2.87 15.00 -33.80
N HIS A 225 3.57 13.95 -33.38
CA HIS A 225 2.97 12.64 -33.10
C HIS A 225 2.14 12.69 -31.82
N PHE A 226 2.65 13.38 -30.80
CA PHE A 226 1.97 13.59 -29.52
C PHE A 226 0.68 14.40 -29.67
N ALA A 227 0.63 15.44 -30.50
CA ALA A 227 -0.60 16.22 -30.73
C ALA A 227 -1.70 15.39 -31.42
N ARG A 228 -1.32 14.52 -32.37
CA ARG A 228 -2.24 13.61 -33.07
C ARG A 228 -2.74 12.50 -32.15
N GLU A 229 -1.86 11.95 -31.33
CA GLU A 229 -2.22 10.98 -30.28
C GLU A 229 -3.09 11.60 -29.18
N ARG A 230 -2.88 12.88 -28.82
CA ARG A 230 -3.72 13.60 -27.84
C ARG A 230 -5.17 13.76 -28.32
N ALA A 231 -5.37 14.10 -29.59
CA ALA A 231 -6.69 14.23 -30.18
C ALA A 231 -7.41 12.86 -30.19
N CYS A 232 -6.73 11.81 -30.66
CA CYS A 232 -7.27 10.44 -30.61
C CYS A 232 -7.51 9.94 -29.17
N PHE A 233 -6.65 10.35 -28.22
CA PHE A 233 -6.74 10.01 -26.80
C PHE A 233 -7.99 10.60 -26.14
N LEU A 234 -8.43 11.78 -26.56
CA LEU A 234 -9.64 12.41 -26.03
C LEU A 234 -10.90 11.97 -26.78
N ASP A 235 -10.80 11.68 -28.08
CA ASP A 235 -11.92 11.25 -28.93
C ASP A 235 -12.51 9.91 -28.49
N ALA A 236 -11.67 8.91 -28.20
CA ALA A 236 -12.15 7.59 -27.78
C ALA A 236 -12.96 7.63 -26.47
N PRO A 237 -12.46 8.19 -25.35
CA PRO A 237 -13.25 8.34 -24.14
C PRO A 237 -14.43 9.32 -24.32
N LEU A 238 -14.35 10.33 -25.19
CA LEU A 238 -15.50 11.19 -25.51
C LEU A 238 -16.65 10.42 -26.16
N GLN A 239 -16.36 9.69 -27.22
CA GLN A 239 -17.37 8.85 -27.89
C GLN A 239 -17.94 7.79 -26.94
N MET A 240 -17.12 7.29 -26.01
CA MET A 240 -17.54 6.28 -25.05
C MET A 240 -18.42 6.85 -23.93
N VAL A 241 -18.07 8.02 -23.37
CA VAL A 241 -18.92 8.74 -22.40
C VAL A 241 -20.26 9.10 -23.03
N LEU A 242 -20.24 9.53 -24.31
CA LEU A 242 -21.44 9.86 -25.06
C LEU A 242 -22.29 8.63 -25.42
N SER A 243 -21.72 7.43 -25.51
CA SER A 243 -22.46 6.20 -25.87
C SER A 243 -22.93 5.36 -24.67
N ILE A 244 -22.19 5.35 -23.56
CA ILE A 244 -22.52 4.53 -22.38
C ILE A 244 -23.57 5.18 -21.48
N ASP A 245 -23.53 6.51 -21.33
CA ASP A 245 -24.39 7.21 -20.38
C ASP A 245 -24.58 8.68 -20.82
N HIS A 246 -25.59 8.96 -21.66
CA HIS A 246 -25.95 10.32 -22.15
C HIS A 246 -26.18 11.35 -21.03
N THR A 247 -26.20 10.93 -19.77
CA THR A 247 -26.42 11.75 -18.59
C THR A 247 -25.14 12.30 -17.96
N ASN A 248 -23.96 11.77 -18.30
CA ASN A 248 -22.68 12.18 -17.69
C ASN A 248 -22.09 13.46 -18.31
N LYS A 249 -22.88 14.54 -18.26
CA LYS A 249 -22.52 15.87 -18.79
C LYS A 249 -21.19 16.41 -18.24
N CYS A 250 -20.86 16.13 -16.97
CA CYS A 250 -19.59 16.56 -16.37
C CYS A 250 -18.37 15.94 -17.06
N LEU A 251 -18.36 14.63 -17.31
CA LEU A 251 -17.22 13.95 -17.96
C LEU A 251 -17.09 14.38 -19.43
N ALA A 252 -18.22 14.47 -20.14
CA ALA A 252 -18.23 14.94 -21.53
C ALA A 252 -17.73 16.39 -21.65
N ALA A 253 -18.18 17.29 -20.77
CA ALA A 253 -17.72 18.69 -20.75
C ALA A 253 -16.23 18.82 -20.43
N LEU A 254 -15.70 17.97 -19.53
CA LEU A 254 -14.28 18.00 -19.15
C LEU A 254 -13.38 17.56 -20.29
N LEU A 255 -13.77 16.49 -20.99
CA LEU A 255 -13.06 16.01 -22.18
C LEU A 255 -13.12 17.02 -23.35
N LEU A 256 -14.28 17.63 -23.61
CA LEU A 256 -14.45 18.66 -24.64
C LEU A 256 -13.67 19.95 -24.34
N ARG A 257 -13.42 20.27 -23.06
CA ARG A 257 -12.65 21.46 -22.68
C ARG A 257 -11.14 21.27 -22.86
N LYS A 258 -10.68 20.02 -22.93
CA LYS A 258 -9.26 19.64 -22.94
C LYS A 258 -8.77 19.13 -24.30
N GLY A 259 -9.67 18.83 -25.23
CA GLY A 259 -9.38 18.45 -26.62
C GLY A 259 -9.58 19.62 -27.57
#